data_AF-A0ABD5DVK3-F1
#
_entry.id   AF-A0ABD5DVK3-F1
#
_cell.length_a   1.000
_cell.length_b   1.000
_cell.length_c   1.000
_cell.angle_alpha   90.00
_cell.angle_beta   90.00
_cell.angle_gamma   90.00
#
_symmetry.space_group_name_H-M   'P 1'
#
loop_
_entity.id
_entity.type
_entity.pdbx_description
1 polymer ?
#
loop_
_entity_poly.entity_id
_entity_poly.type
_entity_poly.pdbx_seq_one_letter_code
_entity_poly.pdbx_strand_id
1 'polypeptide(L)'
;ADVLATAFSHAMTYRPEDPEWEGRDRFLLSHGHYAIAYYAALLEAGIIPEAELETYGSDDSRLPMSGMATYTPGMAMSGGSLGQGLS
;
A
#
# COMPACT_ATOMS: atom_id res chain seq x y z
N ALA A 1 -2.08 -11.90 -6.41
CA ALA A 1 -0.75 -11.39 -6.79
C ALA A 1 -0.84 -10.64 -8.13
N ASP A 2 -1.31 -11.28 -9.20
CA ASP A 2 -1.29 -10.71 -10.56
C ASP A 2 -1.99 -9.36 -10.71
N VAL A 3 -3.11 -9.13 -10.01
CA VAL A 3 -3.83 -7.84 -10.06
C VAL A 3 -2.96 -6.71 -9.54
N LEU A 4 -2.29 -6.89 -8.41
CA LEU A 4 -1.42 -5.87 -7.82
C LEU A 4 -0.16 -5.68 -8.67
N ALA A 5 0.47 -6.78 -9.11
CA ALA A 5 1.64 -6.71 -9.97
C ALA A 5 1.34 -5.97 -11.28
N THR A 6 0.23 -6.29 -11.94
CA THR A 6 -0.19 -5.61 -13.18
C THR A 6 -0.55 -4.15 -12.94
N ALA A 7 -1.25 -3.86 -11.84
CA ALA A 7 -1.61 -2.49 -11.48
C ALA A 7 -0.36 -1.62 -11.29
N PHE A 8 0.55 -2.03 -10.40
CA PHE A 8 1.72 -1.23 -10.04
C PHE A 8 2.84 -1.24 -11.08
N SER A 9 2.97 -2.30 -11.88
CA SER A 9 4.05 -2.41 -12.87
C SER A 9 3.66 -1.92 -14.27
N HIS A 10 2.38 -1.67 -14.53
CA HIS A 10 1.91 -1.41 -15.90
C HIS A 10 0.76 -0.41 -16.04
N ALA A 11 -0.18 -0.37 -15.09
CA ALA A 11 -1.41 0.40 -15.28
C ALA A 11 -1.44 1.73 -14.52
N MET A 12 -0.82 1.80 -13.34
CA MET A 12 -0.89 2.97 -12.47
C MET A 12 0.21 3.99 -12.79
N THR A 13 -0.17 5.26 -12.71
CA THR A 13 0.73 6.40 -12.78
C THR A 13 1.01 6.91 -11.37
N TYR A 14 2.27 6.85 -10.94
CA TYR A 14 2.72 7.35 -9.64
C TYR A 14 4.20 7.74 -9.69
N ARG A 15 4.69 8.36 -8.61
CA ARG A 15 6.11 8.69 -8.42
C ARG A 15 6.58 7.98 -7.14
N PRO A 16 7.47 7.00 -7.21
CA PRO A 16 7.96 6.28 -6.03
C PRO A 16 8.55 7.20 -4.97
N GLU A 17 9.23 8.26 -5.40
CA GLU A 17 9.92 9.24 -4.55
C GLU A 17 8.99 10.31 -3.98
N ASP A 18 7.76 10.41 -4.51
CA ASP A 18 6.71 11.31 -4.05
C ASP A 18 5.35 10.56 -3.95
N PRO A 19 5.20 9.67 -2.96
CA PRO A 19 3.98 8.87 -2.78
C PRO A 19 2.72 9.71 -2.50
N GLU A 20 2.89 10.98 -2.14
CA GLU A 20 1.80 11.92 -1.89
C GLU A 20 1.48 12.82 -3.09
N TRP A 21 2.18 12.64 -4.22
CA TRP A 21 1.92 13.38 -5.45
C TRP A 21 0.43 13.41 -5.80
N GLU A 22 -0.13 14.61 -5.97
CA GLU A 22 -1.56 14.83 -6.14
C GLU A 22 -2.11 14.15 -7.41
N GLY A 23 -1.31 14.11 -8.47
CA GLY A 23 -1.66 13.53 -9.77
C GLY A 23 -1.54 12.01 -9.85
N ARG A 24 -1.23 11.32 -8.74
CA ARG A 24 -1.10 9.85 -8.73
C ARG A 24 -2.44 9.16 -8.89
N ASP A 25 -2.42 8.01 -9.55
CA ASP A 25 -3.49 7.03 -9.41
C ASP A 25 -3.50 6.47 -7.99
N ARG A 26 -4.70 6.26 -7.44
CA ARG A 26 -4.89 5.73 -6.08
C ARG A 26 -5.44 4.33 -6.14
N PHE A 27 -4.77 3.39 -5.46
CA PHE A 27 -5.28 2.03 -5.29
C PHE A 27 -6.00 1.92 -3.94
N LEU A 28 -7.28 1.53 -3.97
CA LEU A 28 -8.12 1.38 -2.79
C LEU A 28 -8.28 -0.10 -2.42
N LEU A 29 -7.51 -0.56 -1.42
CA LEU A 29 -7.62 -1.91 -0.90
C LEU A 29 -8.77 -2.01 0.13
N SER A 30 -9.98 -2.28 -0.36
CA SER A 30 -11.17 -2.44 0.50
C SER A 30 -11.06 -3.61 1.50
N HIS A 31 -10.24 -4.63 1.20
CA HIS A 31 -9.96 -5.76 2.10
C HIS A 31 -8.65 -5.54 2.87
N GLY A 32 -8.70 -4.76 3.97
CA GLY A 32 -7.51 -4.37 4.75
C GLY A 32 -6.66 -5.52 5.31
N HIS A 33 -7.24 -6.71 5.50
CA HIS A 33 -6.55 -7.91 5.98
C HIS A 33 -5.51 -8.48 4.99
N TYR A 34 -5.55 -8.06 3.72
CA TYR A 34 -4.58 -8.48 2.69
C TYR A 34 -3.47 -7.44 2.47
N ALA A 35 -3.24 -6.55 3.44
CA ALA A 35 -2.25 -5.47 3.34
C ALA A 35 -0.84 -5.98 3.06
N ILE A 36 -0.46 -7.18 3.52
CA ILE A 36 0.85 -7.78 3.22
C ILE A 36 1.12 -7.90 1.71
N ALA A 37 0.12 -8.24 0.91
CA ALA A 37 0.27 -8.32 -0.55
C ALA A 37 0.42 -6.93 -1.19
N TYR A 38 -0.20 -5.92 -0.57
CA TYR A 38 -0.10 -4.52 -1.00
C TYR A 38 1.28 -3.94 -0.64
N TYR A 39 1.83 -4.27 0.53
CA TYR A 39 3.19 -3.89 0.91
C TYR A 39 4.23 -4.46 -0.06
N ALA A 40 4.07 -5.73 -0.48
CA ALA A 40 4.93 -6.30 -1.51
C ALA A 40 4.86 -5.50 -2.83
N ALA A 41 3.66 -5.09 -3.26
CA ALA A 41 3.51 -4.25 -4.46
C ALA A 41 4.15 -2.86 -4.30
N LEU A 42 4.03 -2.23 -3.12
CA LEU A 42 4.66 -0.95 -2.82
C LEU A 42 6.19 -1.06 -2.77
N LEU A 43 6.72 -2.19 -2.33
CA LEU A 43 8.16 -2.48 -2.31
C LEU A 43 8.70 -2.60 -3.73
N GLU A 44 8.06 -3.42 -4.56
CA GLU A 44 8.44 -3.59 -5.97
C GLU A 44 8.29 -2.27 -6.77
N ALA A 45 7.33 -1.43 -6.38
CA ALA A 45 7.13 -0.09 -6.91
C ALA A 45 8.19 0.93 -6.44
N GLY A 46 9.07 0.57 -5.50
CA GLY A 46 10.08 1.46 -4.92
C GLY A 46 9.54 2.50 -3.94
N ILE A 47 8.27 2.38 -3.51
CA ILE A 47 7.62 3.31 -2.57
C ILE A 47 8.06 3.02 -1.13
N ILE A 48 8.28 1.76 -0.79
CA ILE A 48 8.82 1.34 0.51
C ILE A 48 10.17 0.63 0.32
N PRO A 49 11.16 0.88 1.20
CA PRO A 49 12.42 0.17 1.18
C PRO A 49 12.26 -1.26 1.71
N GLU A 50 13.06 -2.19 1.16
CA GLU A 50 13.07 -3.60 1.57
C GLU A 50 13.37 -3.80 3.06
N ALA A 51 14.21 -2.93 3.64
CA ALA A 51 14.56 -2.98 5.07
C ALA A 51 13.35 -2.84 6.01
N GLU A 52 12.24 -2.24 5.57
CA GLU A 52 11.03 -2.13 6.41
C GLU A 52 10.24 -3.45 6.51
N LEU A 53 10.52 -4.45 5.66
CA LEU A 53 9.91 -5.76 5.82
C LEU A 53 10.25 -6.40 7.18
N GLU A 54 11.43 -6.11 7.72
CA GLU A 54 11.86 -6.61 9.03
C GLU A 54 11.01 -6.04 10.17
N THR A 55 10.39 -4.89 9.98
CA THR A 55 9.55 -4.24 11.00
C THR A 55 8.07 -4.60 10.86
N TYR A 56 7.69 -5.45 9.90
CA TYR A 56 6.28 -5.83 9.69
C TYR A 56 5.61 -6.31 10.97
N GLY A 57 4.46 -5.72 11.30
CA GLY A 57 3.66 -6.09 12.48
C GLY A 57 4.29 -5.76 13.83
N SER A 58 5.45 -5.09 13.87
CA SER A 58 6.06 -4.58 15.09
C SER A 58 5.41 -3.26 15.54
N ASP A 59 5.55 -2.92 16.81
CA ASP A 59 5.14 -1.61 17.33
C ASP A 59 5.84 -0.48 16.56
N ASP A 60 5.12 0.62 16.35
CA ASP A 60 5.56 1.81 15.58
C ASP A 60 5.97 1.57 14.11
N SER A 61 5.74 0.35 13.61
CA SER A 61 6.00 0.02 12.21
C SER A 61 5.06 0.77 11.26
N ARG A 62 5.62 1.23 10.14
CA ARG A 62 4.83 1.74 9.01
C ARG A 62 4.12 0.65 8.23
N LEU A 63 4.38 -0.62 8.54
CA LEU A 63 3.76 -1.81 7.95
C LEU A 63 2.95 -2.60 9.01
N PRO A 64 1.84 -2.04 9.53
CA PRO A 64 0.96 -2.75 10.46
C PRO A 64 0.27 -3.95 9.80
N MET A 65 -0.22 -4.91 10.61
CA MET A 65 -0.88 -6.12 10.10
C MET A 65 -2.17 -5.86 9.28
N SER A 66 -2.82 -4.71 9.46
CA SER A 66 -3.90 -4.21 8.60
C SER A 66 -3.46 -2.90 7.97
N GLY A 67 -3.80 -2.67 6.71
CA GLY A 67 -3.34 -1.50 5.97
C GLY A 67 -3.84 -0.19 6.57
N MET A 68 -2.95 0.77 6.82
CA MET A 68 -3.28 2.07 7.41
C MET A 68 -2.66 3.22 6.62
N ALA A 69 -3.50 4.07 6.02
CA ALA A 69 -3.07 5.24 5.24
C ALA A 69 -2.26 6.25 6.07
N THR A 70 -2.52 6.33 7.37
CA THR A 70 -1.82 7.25 8.27
C THR A 70 -0.33 6.94 8.40
N TYR A 71 0.06 5.67 8.23
CA TYR A 71 1.43 5.22 8.53
C TYR A 71 2.19 4.77 7.29
N THR A 72 1.50 4.16 6.32
CA THR A 72 2.15 3.54 5.15
C THR A 72 2.15 4.49 3.94
N PRO A 73 3.33 4.90 3.42
CA PRO A 73 3.40 5.69 2.18
C PRO A 73 2.74 4.98 1.00
N GLY A 74 1.99 5.72 0.18
CA GLY A 74 1.29 5.16 -0.99
C GLY A 74 0.01 4.38 -0.65
N MET A 75 -0.35 4.26 0.64
CA MET A 75 -1.63 3.68 1.04
C MET A 75 -2.71 4.76 1.07
N ALA A 76 -3.68 4.67 0.16
CA ALA A 76 -4.70 5.70 -0.01
C ALA A 76 -5.90 5.57 0.93
N MET A 77 -6.05 4.44 1.62
CA MET A 77 -7.12 4.22 2.59
C MET A 77 -6.65 3.34 3.75
N SER A 78 -7.16 3.62 4.95
CA SER A 78 -7.06 2.69 6.08
C SER A 78 -8.14 1.63 5.95
N GLY A 79 -7.72 0.36 5.94
CA GLY A 79 -8.61 -0.79 5.82
C GLY A 79 -8.78 -1.54 7.15
N GLY A 80 -9.70 -2.50 7.16
CA GLY A 80 -9.94 -3.41 8.30
C GLY A 80 -11.40 -3.83 8.43
N SER A 81 -12.33 -2.96 8.01
CA SER A 81 -13.76 -3.27 7.89
C SER A 81 -14.15 -3.51 6.43
N LEU A 82 -14.82 -4.62 6.16
CA LEU A 82 -15.25 -5.01 4.80
C LEU A 82 -16.20 -3.95 4.21
N GLY A 83 -15.95 -3.50 2.98
CA GLY A 83 -16.86 -2.65 2.21
C GLY A 83 -16.61 -1.14 2.28
N GLN A 84 -15.69 -0.66 3.13
CA GLN A 84 -15.39 0.78 3.25
C GLN A 84 -14.68 1.39 2.04
N GLY A 85 -14.00 0.58 1.21
CA GLY A 85 -13.25 1.11 0.05
C GLY A 85 -14.08 1.54 -1.16
N LEU A 86 -15.40 1.30 -1.15
CA LEU A 86 -16.33 1.67 -2.24
C LEU A 86 -17.39 2.70 -1.81
N SER A 87 -17.33 3.18 -0.56
CA SER A 87 -18.32 4.09 0.03
C SER A 87 -17.96 5.56 -0.20
#